data_AF-A0AAU0LU63-F1
#
_entry.id   AF-A0AAU0LU63-F1
#
_cell.length_a   1.000
_cell.length_b   1.000
_cell.length_c   1.000
_cell.angle_alpha   90.00
_cell.angle_beta   90.00
_cell.angle_gamma   90.00
#
_symmetry.space_group_name_H-M   'P 1'
#
loop_
_entity.id
_entity.type
_entity.pdbx_description
1 polymer ?
#
loop_
_entity_poly.entity_id
_entity_poly.type
_entity_poly.pdbx_seq_one_letter_code
_entity_poly.pdbx_strand_id
1 'polypeptide(L)' 'MALYNLAIDPGEDRDQKDQYPEIVKQLQQVADKYCRTLGDGLNNMEGTEIRPAAQL' A
#
# COMPACT_ATOMS: atom_id res chain seq x y z
N MET A 1 2.90 -5.12 8.87
CA MET A 1 2.56 -5.58 7.51
C MET A 1 2.32 -7.08 7.53
N ALA A 2 1.38 -7.56 6.73
CA ALA A 2 1.03 -8.96 6.53
C ALA A 2 0.72 -9.20 5.05
N LEU A 3 0.75 -10.45 4.60
CA LEU A 3 0.35 -10.85 3.25
C LEU A 3 -0.75 -11.91 3.31
N TYR A 4 -1.91 -11.60 2.74
CA TYR A 4 -3.07 -12.49 2.72
C TYR A 4 -3.44 -12.87 1.28
N ASN A 5 -3.90 -14.12 1.11
CA ASN A 5 -4.43 -14.59 -0.17
C ASN A 5 -5.96 -14.63 -0.11
N LEU A 6 -6.59 -13.53 -0.52
CA LEU A 6 -8.04 -13.35 -0.42
C LEU A 6 -8.86 -14.37 -1.22
N ALA A 7 -8.28 -15.06 -2.19
CA ALA A 7 -8.98 -16.09 -2.97
C ALA A 7 -9.32 -17.34 -2.13
N ILE A 8 -8.51 -17.63 -1.12
CA ILE A 8 -8.66 -18.81 -0.24
C ILE A 8 -8.75 -18.45 1.25
N ASP A 9 -8.46 -17.20 1.59
CA ASP A 9 -8.47 -16.64 2.93
C ASP A 9 -9.12 -15.23 2.93
N PRO A 10 -10.43 -15.14 2.65
CA PRO A 10 -11.14 -13.87 2.62
C PRO A 10 -11.29 -13.21 4.00
N GLY A 11 -11.11 -13.97 5.08
CA GLY A 11 -11.11 -13.48 6.46
C GLY A 11 -9.76 -12.92 6.91
N GLU A 12 -8.71 -13.05 6.08
CA GLU A 12 -7.35 -12.61 6.41
C GLU A 12 -6.78 -13.26 7.68
N ASP A 13 -7.11 -14.54 7.91
CA ASP A 13 -6.73 -15.25 9.13
C ASP A 13 -5.26 -15.75 9.09
N ARG A 14 -4.65 -15.85 7.89
CA ARG A 14 -3.34 -16.50 7.69
C ARG A 14 -2.33 -15.56 7.05
N ASP A 15 -1.43 -15.00 7.87
CA ASP A 15 -0.29 -14.22 7.38
C ASP A 15 0.74 -15.10 6.66
N GLN A 16 1.01 -14.80 5.39
CA GLN A 16 1.95 -15.52 4.53
C GLN A 16 3.20 -14.69 4.20
N LYS A 17 3.42 -13.55 4.86
CA LYS A 17 4.51 -12.62 4.49
C LYS A 17 5.89 -13.28 4.48
N ASP A 18 6.17 -14.15 5.45
CA ASP A 18 7.47 -14.80 5.61
C ASP A 18 7.68 -15.92 4.57
N GLN A 19 6.60 -16.44 4.01
CA GLN A 19 6.63 -17.46 2.96
C GLN A 19 6.88 -16.85 1.57
N TYR A 20 6.49 -15.59 1.36
CA TYR A 20 6.58 -14.92 0.06
C TYR A 20 7.19 -13.50 0.16
N PRO A 21 8.44 -13.36 0.65
CA PRO A 21 9.07 -12.05 0.87
C PRO A 21 9.22 -11.22 -0.42
N GLU A 22 9.38 -11.86 -1.58
CA GLU A 22 9.49 -11.14 -2.86
C GLU A 22 8.15 -10.53 -3.31
N ILE A 23 7.03 -11.19 -3.02
CA ILE A 23 5.68 -10.64 -3.31
C ILE A 23 5.43 -9.44 -2.41
N VAL A 24 5.78 -9.55 -1.12
CA VAL A 24 5.70 -8.45 -0.17
C VAL A 24 6.49 -7.24 -0.67
N LYS A 25 7.73 -7.46 -1.14
CA LYS A 25 8.56 -6.39 -1.70
C LYS A 25 7.94 -5.73 -2.93
N GLN A 26 7.38 -6.52 -3.85
CA GLN A 26 6.73 -5.97 -5.05
C GLN A 26 5.50 -5.13 -4.68
N LEU A 27 4.65 -5.62 -3.78
CA LEU A 27 3.47 -4.87 -3.32
C LEU A 27 3.87 -3.61 -2.56
N GLN A 28 4.92 -3.67 -1.73
CA GLN A 28 5.44 -2.49 -1.03
C GLN A 28 5.92 -1.42 -2.02
N GLN A 29 6.62 -1.79 -3.09
CA GLN A 29 7.04 -0.84 -4.12
C GLN A 29 5.86 -0.12 -4.79
N VAL A 30 4.77 -0.84 -5.03
CA VAL A 30 3.54 -0.27 -5.59
C VAL A 30 2.88 0.67 -4.58
N ALA A 31 2.75 0.24 -3.32
CA ALA A 31 2.18 1.06 -2.25
C ALA A 31 3.00 2.35 -2.05
N ASP A 32 4.33 2.25 -1.95
CA ASP A 32 5.23 3.39 -1.77
C ASP A 32 5.09 4.43 -2.90
N LYS A 33 4.94 3.95 -4.15
CA LYS A 33 4.70 4.82 -5.29
C LYS A 33 3.43 5.64 -5.10
N TYR A 34 2.31 4.99 -4.75
CA TYR A 34 1.04 5.67 -4.58
C TYR A 34 0.99 6.56 -3.34
N CYS A 35 1.59 6.15 -2.22
CA CYS A 35 1.72 6.99 -1.03
C CYS A 35 2.49 8.29 -1.34
N ARG A 36 3.59 8.22 -2.12
CA ARG A 36 4.32 9.42 -2.54
C ARG A 36 3.53 10.30 -3.49
N THR A 37 2.78 9.70 -4.41
CA THR A 37 2.02 10.45 -5.42
C THR A 37 0.80 11.15 -4.81
N LEU A 38 0.00 10.42 -4.03
CA LEU A 38 -1.30 10.88 -3.53
C LEU A 38 -1.24 11.44 -2.10
N GLY A 39 -0.16 11.15 -1.39
CA GLY A 39 -0.01 11.41 0.03
C GLY A 39 -0.40 10.19 0.87
N ASP A 40 0.06 10.20 2.11
CA ASP A 40 -0.23 9.18 3.11
C ASP A 40 -0.41 9.84 4.47
N GLY A 41 -1.66 9.98 4.89
CA GLY A 41 -2.00 10.61 6.16
C GLY A 41 -1.55 9.81 7.39
N LEU A 42 -1.38 8.49 7.28
CA LEU A 42 -0.89 7.66 8.39
C LEU A 42 0.58 7.94 8.67
N ASN A 43 1.36 8.18 7.62
CA ASN A 43 2.78 8.48 7.71
C ASN A 43 3.11 9.97 7.59
N ASN A 44 2.12 10.86 7.63
CA ASN A 44 2.27 12.31 7.43
C ASN A 44 3.05 12.66 6.14
N MET A 45 2.84 11.91 5.06
CA MET A 45 3.45 12.15 3.76
C MET A 45 2.53 13.04 2.92
N GLU A 46 3.04 14.18 2.47
CA GLU A 46 2.34 15.02 1.50
C GLU A 46 2.57 14.47 0.08
N GLY A 47 1.49 14.34 -0.69
CA GLY A 47 1.53 13.76 -2.03
C GLY A 47 2.05 14.75 -3.06
N THR A 48 2.95 14.30 -3.93
CA THR A 48 3.59 15.15 -4.95
C THR A 48 2.62 15.58 -6.06
N GLU A 49 1.52 14.86 -6.26
CA GLU A 49 0.53 15.14 -7.30
C GLU A 49 -0.85 15.52 -6.72
N ILE A 50 -0.89 15.96 -5.46
CA ILE A 50 -2.12 16.51 -4.88
C ILE A 50 -2.50 17.77 -5.65
N ARG A 51 -3.75 17.79 -6.14
CA ARG A 51 -4.30 18.96 -6.82
C ARG A 51 -4.79 19.98 -5.80
N PRO A 52 -4.45 21.27 -5.95
CA PRO A 52 -4.96 22.31 -5.07
C PRO A 52 -6.48 22.40 -5.21
N ALA A 53 -7.16 22.47 -4.05
CA ALA A 53 -8.61 22.64 -4.03
C ALA A 53 -8.97 24.01 -4.62
N ALA A 54 -9.98 24.05 -5.50
CA ALA A 54 -10.57 25.26 -6.06
C ALA A 54 -9.60 26.20 -6.84
N GLN A 55 -8.56 25.64 -7.46
CA GLN A 55 -7.82 26.32 -8.53
C GLN A 55 -8.18 25.69 -9.88
N LEU A 56 -8.79 26.49 -10.77
CA LEU A 56 -9.08 26.16 -12.17
C LEU A 56 -7.88 26.51 -13.05
#